data_AF-A0A9D0YNP3-F1
#
_entry.id   AF-A0A9D0YNP3-F1
#
_cell.length_a   1.000
_cell.length_b   1.000
_cell.length_c   1.000
_cell.angle_alpha   90.00
_cell.angle_beta   90.00
_cell.angle_gamma   90.00
#
_symmetry.space_group_name_H-M   'P 1'
#
loop_
_entity.id
_entity.type
_entity.pdbx_description
1 polymer ?
#
loop_
_entity_poly.entity_id
_entity_poly.type
_entity_poly.pdbx_seq_one_letter_code
_entity_poly.pdbx_strand_id
1 'polypeptide(L)'
;MSYFEIFVLGWNLNGFVFLVNLLLAFLTVKANDPISLHKQSEVLKELKEEFDILYPNRKYEVMISYILPFTAFFRTSFRFIEMSMFFKANQDTKMYDFMVYKYTEDINKQKR
;
A
#
# COMPACT_ATOMS: atom_id res chain seq x y z
N MET A 1 -26.48 -0.90 0.36
CA MET A 1 -25.17 -0.39 -0.09
C MET A 1 -24.31 -1.60 -0.45
N SER A 2 -23.90 -1.69 -1.71
CA SER A 2 -23.08 -2.78 -2.24
C SER A 2 -21.60 -2.57 -1.91
N TYR A 3 -20.82 -3.65 -1.75
CA TYR A 3 -19.37 -3.58 -1.59
C TYR A 3 -18.68 -2.81 -2.75
N PHE A 4 -19.24 -2.92 -3.96
CA PHE A 4 -18.75 -2.18 -5.12
C PHE A 4 -19.01 -0.67 -4.99
N GLU A 5 -20.16 -0.28 -4.43
CA GLU A 5 -20.47 1.13 -4.19
C GLU A 5 -19.52 1.73 -3.14
N ILE A 6 -19.22 1.00 -2.05
CA ILE A 6 -18.24 1.43 -1.04
C ILE A 6 -16.85 1.62 -1.66
N PHE A 7 -16.44 0.71 -2.54
CA PHE A 7 -15.16 0.79 -3.25
C PHE A 7 -15.09 2.03 -4.15
N VAL A 8 -16.12 2.28 -4.98
CA VAL A 8 -16.18 3.46 -5.85
C VAL A 8 -16.20 4.76 -5.03
N LEU A 9 -16.93 4.79 -3.92
CA LEU A 9 -17.04 5.95 -3.05
C LEU A 9 -15.69 6.28 -2.39
N GLY A 10 -14.93 5.26 -1.97
CA GLY A 10 -13.57 5.42 -1.44
C GLY A 10 -12.57 5.98 -2.46
N TRP A 11 -12.66 5.57 -3.72
CA TRP A 11 -11.82 6.12 -4.80
C TRP A 11 -12.21 7.56 -5.16
N ASN A 12 -13.50 7.87 -5.21
CA ASN A 12 -13.98 9.23 -5.46
C ASN A 12 -13.54 10.20 -4.37
N LEU A 13 -13.57 9.77 -3.10
CA LEU A 13 -13.11 10.59 -1.97
C LEU A 13 -11.60 10.88 -2.07
N ASN A 14 -10.79 9.89 -2.44
CA ASN A 14 -9.36 10.08 -2.70
C ASN A 14 -9.12 11.08 -3.84
N GLY A 15 -9.86 10.94 -4.94
CA GLY A 15 -9.78 11.88 -6.07
C GLY A 15 -10.17 13.31 -5.68
N PHE A 16 -11.21 13.47 -4.86
CA PHE A 16 -11.62 14.78 -4.34
C PHE A 16 -10.53 15.43 -3.47
N VAL A 17 -9.94 14.67 -2.53
CA VAL A 17 -8.85 15.16 -1.68
C VAL A 17 -7.62 15.54 -2.51
N PHE A 18 -7.30 14.77 -3.54
CA PHE A 18 -6.24 15.11 -4.49
C PHE A 18 -6.47 16.46 -5.18
N LEU A 19 -7.69 16.68 -5.70
CA LEU A 19 -8.04 17.95 -6.36
C LEU A 19 -7.98 19.14 -5.40
N VAL A 20 -8.44 18.99 -4.16
CA VAL A 20 -8.35 20.03 -3.12
C VAL A 20 -6.88 20.36 -2.84
N ASN A 21 -6.04 19.35 -2.62
CA ASN A 21 -4.61 19.54 -2.38
C ASN A 21 -3.90 20.22 -3.56
N LEU A 22 -4.27 19.84 -4.78
CA LEU A 22 -3.72 20.44 -5.99
C LEU A 22 -4.10 21.93 -6.10
N LEU A 23 -5.36 22.27 -5.83
CA LEU A 23 -5.82 23.67 -5.80
C LEU A 23 -5.08 24.49 -4.74
N LEU A 24 -4.91 23.94 -3.53
CA LEU A 24 -4.14 24.59 -2.47
C LEU A 24 -2.69 24.83 -2.88
N ALA A 25 -2.05 23.87 -3.55
CA ALA A 25 -0.70 24.03 -4.08
C ALA A 25 -0.63 25.18 -5.10
N PHE A 26 -1.56 25.24 -6.06
CA PHE A 26 -1.62 26.33 -7.04
C PHE A 26 -1.84 27.69 -6.39
N LEU A 27 -2.77 27.79 -5.44
CA LEU A 27 -3.03 29.04 -4.71
C LEU A 27 -1.80 29.49 -3.91
N THR A 28 -1.12 28.56 -3.26
CA THR A 28 0.10 28.84 -2.48
C THR A 28 1.24 29.32 -3.37
N VAL A 29 1.45 28.68 -4.51
CA VAL A 29 2.48 29.11 -5.48
C VAL A 29 2.14 30.49 -6.06
N LYS A 30 0.87 30.77 -6.34
CA LYS A 30 0.43 32.07 -6.87
C LYS A 30 0.51 33.21 -5.84
N ALA A 31 0.29 32.91 -4.56
CA ALA A 31 0.29 33.91 -3.48
C ALA A 31 1.71 34.30 -3.00
N ASN A 32 2.72 33.47 -3.26
CA ASN A 32 4.09 33.69 -2.82
C ASN A 32 4.98 34.18 -3.97
N ASP A 33 5.96 35.03 -3.64
CA ASP A 33 6.91 35.55 -4.61
C ASP A 33 7.88 34.43 -5.08
N PRO A 34 8.07 34.22 -6.41
CA PRO A 34 8.93 33.17 -6.95
C PRO A 34 10.36 33.18 -6.40
N ILE A 35 10.93 34.36 -6.12
CA ILE A 35 12.29 34.50 -5.57
C ILE A 35 12.33 33.96 -4.14
N SER A 36 11.32 34.28 -3.33
CA SER A 36 11.18 33.77 -1.96
C SER A 36 11.02 32.24 -1.92
N LEU A 37 10.25 31.67 -2.84
CA LEU A 37 10.06 30.22 -2.96
C LEU A 37 11.35 29.51 -3.37
N HIS A 38 12.14 30.12 -4.27
CA HIS A 38 13.41 29.55 -4.68
C HIS A 38 14.40 29.50 -3.52
N LYS A 39 14.51 30.58 -2.73
CA LYS A 39 15.36 30.64 -1.55
C LYS A 39 14.95 29.62 -0.47
N GLN A 40 13.64 29.46 -0.24
CA GLN A 40 13.14 28.43 0.67
C GLN A 40 13.49 27.03 0.18
N SER A 41 13.37 26.78 -1.13
CA SER A 41 13.74 25.49 -1.73
C SER A 41 15.23 25.19 -1.62
N GLU A 42 16.09 26.21 -1.67
CA GLU A 42 17.54 26.07 -1.51
C GLU A 42 17.90 25.64 -0.09
N VAL A 43 17.33 26.32 0.92
CA VAL A 43 17.50 25.94 2.34
C VAL A 43 16.99 24.50 2.60
N LEU A 44 15.84 24.15 2.02
CA LEU A 44 15.29 22.79 2.11
C LEU A 44 16.20 21.75 1.48
N LYS A 45 16.88 22.10 0.39
CA LYS A 45 17.82 21.21 -0.29
C LYS A 45 19.06 20.97 0.57
N GLU A 46 19.65 22.02 1.13
CA GLU A 46 20.82 21.91 2.03
C GLU A 46 20.51 21.04 3.24
N LEU A 47 19.38 21.29 3.92
CA LEU A 47 18.93 20.49 5.05
C LEU A 47 18.69 19.02 4.67
N LYS A 48 18.17 18.77 3.46
CA LYS A 48 17.96 17.41 2.97
C LYS A 48 19.29 16.71 2.71
N GLU A 49 20.27 17.40 2.14
CA GLU A 49 21.61 16.84 1.91
C GLU A 49 22.29 16.45 3.23
N GLU A 50 22.22 17.32 4.25
CA GLU A 50 22.70 16.99 5.60
C GLU A 50 21.94 15.81 6.22
N PHE A 51 20.62 15.80 6.07
CA PHE A 51 19.78 14.71 6.56
C PHE A 51 20.10 13.37 5.91
N ASP A 52 20.30 13.35 4.59
CA ASP A 52 20.61 12.13 3.84
C ASP A 52 22.01 11.58 4.20
N ILE A 53 22.96 12.45 4.56
CA ILE A 53 24.27 12.05 5.10
C ILE A 53 24.12 11.41 6.49
N LEU A 54 23.33 12.02 7.37
CA LEU A 54 23.11 11.52 8.73
C LEU A 54 22.28 10.23 8.77
N TYR A 55 21.39 10.02 7.79
CA TYR A 55 20.45 8.89 7.76
C TYR A 55 20.44 8.16 6.39
N PRO A 56 21.55 7.52 5.99
CA PRO A 56 21.71 6.96 4.64
C PRO A 56 20.71 5.86 4.29
N ASN A 57 20.21 5.12 5.30
CA ASN A 57 19.29 4.00 5.09
C ASN A 57 17.81 4.36 5.29
N ARG A 58 17.50 5.61 5.69
CA ARG A 58 16.14 6.02 6.05
C ARG A 58 15.15 5.82 4.92
N LYS A 59 15.57 6.04 3.68
CA LYS A 59 14.73 5.79 2.49
C LYS A 59 14.27 4.33 2.42
N TYR A 60 15.17 3.38 2.69
CA TYR A 60 14.83 1.96 2.69
C TYR A 60 13.95 1.60 3.88
N GLU A 61 14.24 2.11 5.08
CA GLU A 61 13.40 1.90 6.27
C GLU A 61 11.97 2.40 6.08
N VAL A 62 11.82 3.58 5.48
CA VAL A 62 10.50 4.18 5.17
C VAL A 62 9.78 3.34 4.12
N MET A 63 10.46 2.92 3.05
CA MET A 63 9.85 2.02 2.06
C MET A 63 9.39 0.69 2.68
N ILE A 64 10.22 0.08 3.51
CA ILE A 64 9.87 -1.16 4.24
C ILE A 64 8.65 -0.91 5.14
N SER A 65 8.64 0.21 5.87
CA SER A 65 7.52 0.59 6.73
C SER A 65 6.21 0.76 5.96
N TYR A 66 6.27 1.32 4.75
CA TYR A 66 5.09 1.39 3.87
C TYR A 66 4.67 0.03 3.31
N ILE A 67 5.60 -0.91 3.11
CA ILE A 67 5.31 -2.26 2.61
C ILE A 67 4.76 -3.17 3.72
N LEU A 68 5.15 -2.97 4.98
CA LEU A 68 4.74 -3.83 6.11
C LEU A 68 3.22 -4.03 6.25
N PRO A 69 2.36 -3.00 6.12
CA PRO A 69 0.92 -3.16 6.13
C PRO A 69 0.37 -4.09 5.02
N PHE A 70 1.11 -4.24 3.91
CA PHE A 70 0.71 -5.11 2.79
C PHE A 70 1.05 -6.59 3.02
N THR A 71 1.80 -6.95 4.07
CA THR A 71 2.09 -8.36 4.37
C THR A 71 0.81 -9.19 4.58
N ALA A 72 -0.20 -8.63 5.24
CA ALA A 72 -1.51 -9.25 5.42
C ALA A 72 -2.28 -9.38 4.09
N PHE A 73 -2.15 -8.39 3.22
CA PHE A 73 -2.72 -8.41 1.86
C PHE A 73 -2.10 -9.53 1.03
N PHE A 74 -0.77 -9.64 0.99
CA PHE A 74 -0.08 -10.72 0.27
C PHE A 74 -0.45 -12.09 0.84
N ARG A 75 -0.46 -12.26 2.16
CA ARG A 75 -0.86 -13.52 2.81
C ARG A 75 -2.25 -13.98 2.37
N THR A 76 -3.21 -13.06 2.37
CA THR A 76 -4.59 -13.35 1.95
C THR A 76 -4.67 -13.62 0.44
N SER A 77 -3.92 -12.87 -0.37
CA SER A 77 -3.86 -13.05 -1.82
C SER A 77 -3.30 -14.42 -2.20
N PHE A 78 -2.22 -14.87 -1.55
CA PHE A 78 -1.66 -16.21 -1.77
C PHE A 78 -2.67 -17.31 -1.41
N ARG A 79 -3.47 -17.13 -0.35
CA ARG A 79 -4.54 -18.07 0.00
C ARG A 79 -5.62 -18.15 -1.07
N PHE A 80 -6.01 -17.01 -1.67
CA PHE A 80 -6.96 -17.01 -2.78
C PHE A 80 -6.40 -17.71 -4.01
N ILE A 81 -5.12 -17.52 -4.32
CA ILE A 81 -4.45 -18.21 -5.43
C ILE A 81 -4.42 -19.73 -5.18
N GLU A 82 -3.99 -20.15 -3.98
CA GLU A 82 -3.93 -21.56 -3.57
C GLU A 82 -5.31 -22.24 -3.67
N MET A 83 -6.33 -21.59 -3.13
CA MET A 83 -7.72 -22.05 -3.22
C MET A 83 -8.19 -22.16 -4.68
N SER A 84 -7.86 -21.18 -5.52
CA SER A 84 -8.20 -21.20 -6.94
C SER A 84 -7.50 -22.34 -7.69
N MET A 85 -6.24 -22.62 -7.35
CA MET A 85 -5.50 -23.75 -7.91
C MET A 85 -6.09 -25.09 -7.45
N PHE A 86 -6.47 -25.21 -6.17
CA PHE A 86 -7.09 -26.42 -5.63
C PHE A 86 -8.39 -26.79 -6.35
N PHE A 87 -9.29 -25.82 -6.55
CA PHE A 87 -10.55 -26.05 -7.26
C PHE A 87 -10.34 -26.33 -8.75
N LYS A 88 -9.31 -25.75 -9.38
CA LYS A 88 -8.96 -26.09 -10.77
C LYS A 88 -8.43 -27.52 -10.90
N ALA A 89 -7.65 -27.98 -9.94
CA ALA A 89 -7.05 -29.31 -9.95
C ALA A 89 -8.04 -30.41 -9.56
N ASN A 90 -9.06 -30.09 -8.75
CA ASN A 90 -10.02 -31.07 -8.24
C ASN A 90 -11.46 -30.66 -8.63
N GLN A 91 -11.99 -31.28 -9.68
CA GLN A 91 -13.36 -31.07 -10.14
C GLN A 91 -14.38 -31.62 -9.11
N ASP A 92 -15.53 -30.96 -8.97
CA ASP A 92 -16.61 -31.27 -8.00
C ASP A 92 -16.25 -31.17 -6.50
N THR A 93 -15.17 -30.48 -6.15
CA THR A 93 -14.80 -30.24 -4.74
C THR A 93 -15.53 -29.04 -4.14
N LYS A 94 -15.86 -29.14 -2.85
CA LYS A 94 -16.49 -28.08 -2.07
C LYS A 94 -15.46 -27.30 -1.27
N MET A 95 -15.84 -26.11 -0.82
CA MET A 95 -15.01 -25.30 0.09
C MET A 95 -14.60 -26.06 1.36
N TYR A 96 -15.45 -26.95 1.84
CA TYR A 96 -15.13 -27.83 2.96
C TYR A 96 -13.88 -28.69 2.69
N ASP A 97 -13.77 -29.27 1.49
CA ASP A 97 -12.66 -30.17 1.13
C ASP A 97 -11.32 -29.40 1.07
N PHE A 98 -11.35 -28.16 0.57
CA PHE A 98 -10.19 -27.27 0.62
C PHE A 98 -9.76 -26.94 2.05
N MET A 99 -10.71 -26.67 2.95
CA MET A 99 -10.40 -26.37 4.35
C MET A 99 -9.78 -27.58 5.07
N VAL A 100 -10.30 -28.80 4.83
CA VAL A 100 -9.73 -30.03 5.37
C VAL A 100 -8.31 -30.24 4.88
N TYR A 101 -8.06 -30.07 3.57
CA TYR A 101 -6.73 -30.12 2.98
C TYR A 101 -5.78 -29.12 3.68
N LYS A 102 -6.19 -27.86 3.81
CA LYS A 102 -5.34 -26.80 4.36
C LYS A 102 -4.98 -27.03 5.81
N TYR A 103 -5.95 -27.38 6.65
CA TYR A 103 -5.68 -27.66 8.06
C TYR A 103 -4.78 -28.88 8.24
N THR A 104 -4.97 -29.91 7.43
CA THR A 104 -4.12 -31.12 7.46
C THR A 104 -2.67 -30.79 7.07
N GLU A 105 -2.48 -29.99 6.01
CA GLU A 105 -1.15 -29.54 5.57
C GLU A 105 -0.45 -28.68 6.65
N ASP A 106 -1.17 -27.69 7.21
CA ASP A 106 -0.63 -26.80 8.24
C ASP A 106 -0.22 -27.58 9.50
N ILE A 107 -1.03 -28.57 9.92
CA ILE A 107 -0.71 -29.45 11.06
C ILE A 107 0.54 -30.29 10.75
N ASN A 108 0.63 -30.86 9.54
CA ASN A 108 1.76 -31.71 9.17
C ASN A 108 3.07 -30.93 9.04
N LYS A 109 2.99 -29.66 8.62
CA LYS A 109 4.16 -28.77 8.54
C LYS A 109 4.74 -28.44 9.91
N GLN A 110 3.91 -28.35 10.95
CA GLN A 110 4.35 -28.11 12.33
C GLN A 110 4.85 -29.38 13.04
N LYS A 111 4.45 -30.55 12.56
CA LYS A 111 4.92 -31.85 13.06
C LYS A 111 6.28 -32.27 12.47
N ARG A 112 6.76 -31.57 11.43
CA ARG A 112 8.09 -31.74 10.83
C ARG A 112 9.09 -30.80 11.48
#